data_AF-A0A645AV20-F1
#
_entry.id   AF-A0A645AV20-F1
#
_cell.length_a   1.000
_cell.length_b   1.000
_cell.length_c   1.000
_cell.angle_alpha   90.00
_cell.angle_beta   90.00
_cell.angle_gamma   90.00
#
_symmetry.space_group_name_H-M   'P 1'
#
loop_
_entity.id
_entity.type
_entity.pdbx_description
1 polymer ?
#
loop_
_entity_poly.entity_id
_entity_poly.type
_entity_poly.pdbx_seq_one_letter_code
_entity_poly.pdbx_strand_id
1 'polypeptide(L)'
;MKGVFNMAFDFLNDLGKKAQAVAAVAADKAKDAAELARINMSIASEQREIDKNFRAIGEWYVSEFSGEIPPAVKDLVDAVSASKAKIAELEASKPVKEEASETAQPANKACPICGTSSDSKFCPQCGAPMGE
;
A
#
# COMPACT_ATOMS: atom_id res chain seq x y z
N MET A 1 12.34 -69.61 -12.11
CA MET A 1 12.57 -68.28 -11.48
C MET A 1 12.70 -67.11 -12.46
N LYS A 2 13.11 -67.29 -13.74
CA LYS A 2 13.27 -66.18 -14.72
C LYS A 2 11.98 -65.38 -15.05
N GLY A 3 10.80 -65.99 -14.95
CA GLY A 3 9.52 -65.32 -15.28
C GLY A 3 9.00 -64.34 -14.21
N VAL A 4 9.31 -64.59 -12.92
CA VAL A 4 8.81 -63.76 -11.80
C VAL A 4 9.53 -62.41 -11.75
N PHE A 5 10.82 -62.38 -12.10
CA PHE A 5 11.62 -61.16 -12.13
C PHE A 5 11.22 -60.23 -13.27
N ASN A 6 10.85 -60.79 -14.44
CA ASN A 6 10.40 -60.01 -15.59
C ASN A 6 9.04 -59.35 -15.34
N MET A 7 8.11 -60.08 -14.72
CA MET A 7 6.78 -59.57 -14.38
C MET A 7 6.82 -58.43 -13.35
N ALA A 8 7.72 -58.53 -12.35
CA ALA A 8 7.93 -57.46 -11.37
C ALA A 8 8.57 -56.21 -11.99
N PHE A 9 9.49 -56.38 -12.93
CA PHE A 9 10.09 -55.28 -13.68
C PHE A 9 9.08 -54.56 -14.57
N ASP A 10 8.23 -55.31 -15.28
CA ASP A 10 7.17 -54.73 -16.12
C ASP A 10 6.14 -53.95 -15.28
N PHE A 11 5.80 -54.43 -14.08
CA PHE A 11 4.93 -53.73 -13.14
C PHE A 11 5.55 -52.42 -12.64
N LEU A 12 6.84 -52.41 -12.28
CA LEU A 12 7.54 -51.18 -11.88
C LEU A 12 7.62 -50.15 -13.03
N ASN A 13 7.80 -50.62 -14.26
CA ASN A 13 7.82 -49.76 -15.45
C ASN A 13 6.43 -49.14 -15.74
N ASP A 14 5.36 -49.93 -15.62
CA ASP A 14 3.98 -49.43 -15.77
C ASP A 14 3.61 -48.42 -14.66
N LEU A 15 4.01 -48.70 -13.41
CA LEU A 15 3.89 -47.75 -12.30
C LEU A 15 4.67 -46.46 -12.56
N GLY A 16 5.91 -46.56 -13.06
CA GLY A 16 6.73 -45.40 -13.43
C GLY A 16 6.07 -44.54 -14.51
N LYS A 17 5.53 -45.17 -15.58
CA LYS A 17 4.81 -44.47 -16.65
C LYS A 17 3.55 -43.77 -16.14
N LYS A 18 2.78 -44.43 -15.27
CA LYS A 18 1.60 -43.83 -14.63
C LYS A 18 1.97 -42.65 -13.74
N ALA A 19 3.03 -42.78 -12.94
CA ALA A 19 3.54 -41.70 -12.09
C ALA A 19 3.98 -40.50 -12.95
N GLN A 20 4.68 -40.73 -14.07
CA GLN A 20 5.07 -39.68 -14.99
C GLN A 20 3.86 -38.97 -15.62
N ALA A 21 2.83 -39.72 -16.03
CA ALA A 21 1.61 -39.14 -16.58
C ALA A 21 0.87 -38.26 -15.55
N VAL A 22 0.76 -38.71 -14.31
CA VAL A 22 0.16 -37.92 -13.22
C VAL A 22 0.97 -36.67 -12.93
N ALA A 23 2.31 -36.77 -12.92
CA ALA A 23 3.19 -35.63 -12.72
C ALA A 23 3.06 -34.59 -13.85
N ALA A 24 2.96 -35.03 -15.11
CA ALA A 24 2.73 -34.14 -16.25
C ALA A 24 1.39 -33.39 -16.13
N VAL A 25 0.30 -34.09 -15.81
CA VAL A 25 -1.01 -33.46 -15.59
C VAL A 25 -0.98 -32.47 -14.43
N ALA A 26 -0.29 -32.79 -13.34
CA ALA A 26 -0.14 -31.87 -12.21
C ALA A 26 0.67 -30.62 -12.60
N ALA A 27 1.73 -30.78 -13.39
CA ALA A 27 2.54 -29.67 -13.88
C ALA A 27 1.75 -28.75 -14.82
N ASP A 28 0.95 -29.29 -15.73
CA ASP A 28 0.12 -28.50 -16.63
C ASP A 28 -0.95 -27.73 -15.85
N LYS A 29 -1.63 -28.36 -14.89
CA LYS A 29 -2.58 -27.67 -14.00
C LYS A 29 -1.92 -26.56 -13.18
N ALA A 30 -0.66 -26.76 -12.75
CA ALA A 30 0.08 -25.73 -12.03
C ALA A 30 0.42 -24.53 -12.93
N LYS A 31 0.73 -24.76 -14.22
CA LYS A 31 0.93 -23.69 -15.19
C LYS A 31 -0.37 -22.91 -15.43
N ASP A 32 -1.49 -23.59 -15.65
CA ASP A 32 -2.79 -22.96 -15.84
C ASP A 32 -3.18 -22.10 -14.63
N ALA A 33 -2.96 -22.62 -13.41
CA ALA A 33 -3.21 -21.87 -12.19
C ALA A 33 -2.31 -20.63 -12.07
N ALA A 34 -1.04 -20.74 -12.46
CA ALA A 34 -0.12 -19.60 -12.47
C ALA A 34 -0.51 -18.53 -13.50
N GLU A 35 -0.94 -18.95 -14.70
CA GLU A 35 -1.43 -18.03 -15.73
C GLU A 35 -2.73 -17.34 -15.28
N LEU A 36 -3.67 -18.08 -14.70
CA LEU A 36 -4.90 -17.52 -14.14
C LEU A 36 -4.60 -16.51 -13.03
N ALA A 37 -3.67 -16.84 -12.12
CA ALA A 37 -3.24 -15.92 -11.07
C ALA A 37 -2.63 -14.63 -11.65
N ARG A 38 -1.78 -14.76 -12.68
CA ARG A 38 -1.20 -13.61 -13.39
C ARG A 38 -2.28 -12.73 -14.02
N ILE A 39 -3.24 -13.33 -14.73
CA ILE A 39 -4.35 -12.61 -15.36
C ILE A 39 -5.18 -11.87 -14.29
N ASN A 40 -5.54 -12.54 -13.20
CA ASN A 40 -6.30 -11.93 -12.12
C ASN A 40 -5.55 -10.76 -11.45
N MET A 41 -4.24 -10.87 -11.29
CA MET A 41 -3.42 -9.75 -10.80
C MET A 41 -3.43 -8.56 -11.76
N SER A 42 -3.33 -8.81 -13.07
CA SER A 42 -3.44 -7.75 -14.07
C SER A 42 -4.83 -7.08 -14.03
N ILE A 43 -5.90 -7.87 -13.96
CA ILE A 43 -7.27 -7.33 -13.83
C ILE A 43 -7.40 -6.47 -12.58
N ALA A 44 -6.92 -6.94 -11.43
CA ALA A 44 -6.96 -6.19 -10.19
C ALA A 44 -6.13 -4.90 -10.26
N SER A 45 -5.01 -4.91 -11.00
CA SER A 45 -4.20 -3.70 -11.24
C SER A 45 -4.97 -2.69 -12.09
N GLU A 46 -5.56 -3.11 -13.20
CA GLU A 46 -6.35 -2.22 -14.07
C GLU A 46 -7.58 -1.66 -13.35
N GLN A 47 -8.26 -2.47 -12.52
CA GLN A 47 -9.37 -1.98 -11.68
C GLN A 47 -8.93 -0.86 -10.73
N ARG A 48 -7.74 -0.99 -10.12
CA ARG A 48 -7.19 0.08 -9.25
C ARG A 48 -6.86 1.34 -10.05
N GLU A 49 -6.33 1.22 -11.25
CA GLU A 49 -6.05 2.38 -12.11
C GLU A 49 -7.34 3.05 -12.58
N ILE A 50 -8.37 2.28 -12.93
CA ILE A 50 -9.72 2.79 -13.21
C ILE A 50 -10.25 3.61 -12.03
N ASP A 51 -10.20 3.07 -10.81
CA ASP A 51 -10.68 3.77 -9.62
C ASP A 51 -9.91 5.08 -9.36
N LYS A 52 -8.59 5.07 -9.51
CA LYS A 52 -7.75 6.27 -9.38
C LYS A 52 -8.12 7.32 -10.42
N ASN A 53 -8.26 6.90 -11.68
CA ASN A 53 -8.59 7.80 -12.78
C ASN A 53 -9.97 8.41 -12.59
N PHE A 54 -10.97 7.63 -12.18
CA PHE A 54 -12.31 8.16 -11.89
C PHE A 54 -12.30 9.16 -10.73
N ARG A 55 -11.52 8.90 -9.67
CA ARG A 55 -11.34 9.87 -8.58
C ARG A 55 -10.70 11.16 -9.06
N ALA A 56 -9.61 11.08 -9.82
CA ALA A 56 -8.92 12.25 -10.37
C ALA A 56 -9.83 13.06 -11.30
N ILE A 57 -10.63 12.39 -12.14
CA ILE A 57 -11.63 13.04 -13.00
C ILE A 57 -12.68 13.75 -12.14
N GLY A 58 -13.23 13.09 -11.12
CA GLY A 58 -14.24 13.68 -10.25
C GLY A 58 -13.71 14.86 -9.44
N GLU A 59 -12.47 14.77 -8.94
CA GLU A 59 -11.79 15.88 -8.26
C GLU A 59 -11.64 17.08 -9.18
N TRP A 60 -11.07 16.87 -10.37
CA TRP A 60 -10.94 17.91 -11.40
C TRP A 60 -12.30 18.51 -11.78
N TYR A 61 -13.33 17.67 -11.91
CA TYR A 61 -14.67 18.11 -12.26
C TYR A 61 -15.28 19.03 -11.19
N VAL A 62 -15.03 18.78 -9.90
CA VAL A 62 -15.57 19.65 -8.84
C VAL A 62 -14.69 20.88 -8.59
N SER A 63 -13.40 20.86 -8.96
CA SER A 63 -12.49 22.00 -8.71
C SER A 63 -12.34 22.94 -9.91
N GLU A 64 -12.19 22.41 -11.13
CA GLU A 64 -11.79 23.17 -12.32
C GLU A 64 -12.89 23.28 -13.38
N PHE A 65 -13.92 22.42 -13.35
CA PHE A 65 -14.97 22.46 -14.37
C PHE A 65 -15.84 23.71 -14.22
N SER A 66 -15.86 24.55 -15.24
CA SER A 66 -16.59 25.82 -15.26
C SER A 66 -17.87 25.78 -16.11
N GLY A 67 -18.30 24.60 -16.58
CA GLY A 67 -19.49 24.43 -17.41
C GLY A 67 -20.78 24.19 -16.61
N GLU A 68 -21.91 24.09 -17.30
CA GLU A 68 -23.18 23.71 -16.67
C GLU A 68 -23.13 22.24 -16.22
N ILE A 69 -23.44 22.00 -14.95
CA ILE A 69 -23.39 20.67 -14.35
C ILE A 69 -24.62 19.87 -14.80
N PRO A 70 -24.45 18.69 -15.43
CA PRO A 70 -25.58 17.88 -15.85
C PRO A 70 -26.47 17.48 -14.66
N PRO A 71 -27.81 17.48 -14.83
CA PRO A 71 -28.74 17.15 -13.75
C PRO A 71 -28.48 15.79 -13.09
N ALA A 72 -27.97 14.81 -13.85
CA ALA A 72 -27.69 13.46 -13.37
C ALA A 72 -26.60 13.39 -12.30
N VAL A 73 -25.68 14.36 -12.27
CA VAL A 73 -24.55 14.39 -11.31
C VAL A 73 -24.63 15.57 -10.35
N LYS A 74 -25.63 16.46 -10.51
CA LYS A 74 -25.77 17.67 -9.72
C LYS A 74 -25.84 17.39 -8.22
N ASP A 75 -26.68 16.43 -7.82
CA ASP A 75 -26.84 16.06 -6.40
C ASP A 75 -25.53 15.53 -5.79
N LEU A 76 -24.72 14.80 -6.57
CA LEU A 76 -23.42 14.31 -6.12
C LEU A 76 -22.42 15.45 -5.94
N VAL A 77 -22.39 16.42 -6.87
CA VAL A 77 -21.51 17.60 -6.76
C VAL A 77 -21.92 18.48 -5.58
N ASP A 78 -23.22 18.69 -5.39
CA ASP A 78 -23.76 19.46 -4.26
C ASP A 78 -23.39 18.78 -2.93
N ALA A 79 -23.48 17.45 -2.84
CA ALA A 79 -23.05 16.69 -1.67
C ALA A 79 -21.53 16.80 -1.40
N VAL A 80 -20.70 16.78 -2.44
CA VAL A 80 -19.25 16.98 -2.31
C VAL A 80 -18.94 18.40 -1.84
N SER A 81 -19.61 19.42 -2.40
CA SER A 81 -19.45 20.82 -1.99
C SER A 81 -19.87 21.03 -0.53
N ALA A 82 -21.01 20.48 -0.12
CA ALA A 82 -21.47 20.51 1.26
C ALA A 82 -20.49 19.81 2.22
N SER A 83 -19.90 18.69 1.78
CA SER A 83 -18.88 17.99 2.56
C SER A 83 -17.60 18.80 2.70
N LYS A 84 -17.15 19.47 1.63
CA LYS A 84 -15.99 20.38 1.67
C LYS A 84 -16.22 21.56 2.62
N ALA A 85 -17.42 22.16 2.58
CA ALA A 85 -17.80 23.23 3.52
C ALA A 85 -17.78 22.73 4.98
N LYS A 86 -18.37 21.56 5.24
CA LYS A 86 -18.36 20.95 6.58
C LYS A 86 -16.93 20.62 7.05
N ILE A 87 -16.06 20.16 6.16
CA ILE A 87 -14.64 19.94 6.50
C ILE A 87 -13.98 21.26 6.89
N ALA A 88 -14.19 22.34 6.12
CA ALA A 88 -13.63 23.65 6.44
C ALA A 88 -14.13 24.17 7.81
N GLU A 89 -15.41 23.98 8.13
CA GLU A 89 -15.97 24.30 9.46
C GLU A 89 -15.35 23.45 10.58
N LEU A 90 -15.21 22.13 10.36
CA LEU A 90 -14.55 21.23 11.29
C LEU A 90 -13.07 21.57 11.48
N GLU A 91 -12.38 22.03 10.43
CA GLU A 91 -10.99 22.47 10.48
C GLU A 91 -10.83 23.81 11.20
N ALA A 92 -11.75 24.76 10.99
CA ALA A 92 -11.78 26.02 11.70
C ALA A 92 -12.16 25.86 13.19
N SER A 93 -12.92 24.81 13.53
CA SER A 93 -13.31 24.49 14.91
C SER A 93 -12.39 23.48 15.60
N LYS A 94 -11.39 22.93 14.89
CA LYS A 94 -10.27 22.27 15.56
C LYS A 94 -9.71 23.30 16.54
N PRO A 95 -9.61 22.99 17.84
CA PRO A 95 -8.89 23.86 18.73
C PRO A 95 -7.51 24.02 18.09
N VAL A 96 -7.16 25.26 17.76
CA VAL A 96 -5.78 25.63 17.60
C VAL A 96 -5.19 25.23 18.94
N LYS A 97 -4.60 24.03 19.01
CA LYS A 97 -3.45 23.86 19.86
C LYS A 97 -2.55 24.94 19.31
N GLU A 98 -2.54 26.06 20.02
CA GLU A 98 -1.56 27.09 19.86
C GLU A 98 -0.23 26.32 19.82
N GLU A 99 0.24 26.06 18.60
CA GLU A 99 1.46 26.71 18.22
C GLU A 99 1.09 28.21 18.17
N ALA A 100 1.11 29.01 19.24
CA ALA A 100 2.25 29.19 20.13
C ALA A 100 3.49 28.63 19.43
N SER A 101 4.12 29.33 18.48
CA SER A 101 4.59 30.71 18.71
C SER A 101 4.93 31.04 20.17
N GLU A 102 5.17 30.05 21.01
CA GLU A 102 6.20 30.01 22.01
C GLU A 102 7.21 29.10 21.25
N THR A 103 8.35 29.55 20.75
CA THR A 103 9.44 30.01 21.61
C THR A 103 9.28 29.66 23.10
N ALA A 104 8.72 28.48 23.42
CA ALA A 104 9.32 27.66 24.43
C ALA A 104 10.64 27.30 23.79
N GLN A 105 11.65 28.13 23.99
CA GLN A 105 12.98 27.60 24.12
C GLN A 105 12.82 26.51 25.21
N PRO A 106 12.81 25.19 24.91
CA PRO A 106 13.57 24.37 25.84
C PRO A 106 14.93 25.06 25.85
N ALA A 107 15.45 25.41 27.02
CA ALA A 107 16.79 25.96 27.10
C ALA A 107 17.72 24.93 26.46
N ASN A 108 17.94 25.05 25.15
CA ASN A 108 18.73 24.16 24.34
C ASN A 108 20.15 24.48 24.77
N LYS A 109 20.62 23.74 25.76
CA LYS A 109 21.97 23.90 26.26
C LYS A 109 22.88 23.55 25.09
N ALA A 110 23.75 24.48 24.73
CA ALA A 110 24.78 24.19 23.75
C ALA A 110 25.78 23.24 24.41
N CYS A 111 26.13 22.16 23.72
CA CYS A 111 27.13 21.25 24.22
C CYS A 111 28.47 22.01 24.40
N PRO A 112 29.11 22.00 25.58
CA PRO A 112 30.36 22.71 25.80
C PRO A 112 31.54 22.15 24.99
N ILE A 113 31.41 20.96 24.40
CA ILE A 113 32.46 20.30 23.62
C ILE A 113 32.31 20.57 22.12
N CYS A 114 31.11 20.42 21.56
CA CYS A 114 30.89 20.49 20.10
C CYS A 114 29.89 21.57 19.66
N GLY A 115 29.28 22.29 20.60
CA GLY A 115 28.34 23.38 20.29
C GLY A 115 26.96 22.93 19.81
N THR A 116 26.70 21.63 19.64
CA THR A 116 25.38 21.14 19.23
C THR A 116 24.34 21.43 20.32
N SER A 117 23.24 22.06 19.91
CA SER A 117 22.10 22.35 20.78
C SER A 117 21.21 21.11 20.87
N SER A 118 21.00 20.61 22.08
CA SER A 118 20.03 19.54 22.36
C SER A 118 19.51 19.67 23.78
N ASP A 119 18.29 19.18 23.97
CA ASP A 119 17.53 19.05 25.21
C ASP A 119 17.79 17.72 25.95
N SER A 120 18.65 16.86 25.39
CA SER A 120 18.98 15.55 25.97
C SER A 120 20.10 15.61 27.02
N LYS A 121 20.10 14.64 27.95
CA LYS A 121 21.09 14.55 29.06
C LYS A 121 22.54 14.34 28.56
N PHE A 122 22.71 13.84 27.34
CA PHE A 122 23.99 13.61 26.67
C PHE A 122 23.93 14.10 25.23
N CYS A 123 24.97 14.77 24.76
CA CYS A 123 24.99 15.33 23.42
C CYS A 123 24.85 14.24 22.33
N PRO A 124 23.93 14.37 21.37
CA PRO A 124 23.72 13.37 20.31
C PRO A 124 24.86 13.30 19.28
N GLN A 125 25.77 14.29 19.26
CA GLN A 125 26.91 14.32 18.33
C GLN A 125 28.21 13.82 18.95
N CYS A 126 28.50 14.13 20.21
CA CYS A 126 29.77 13.77 20.83
C CYS A 126 29.65 12.95 22.14
N GLY A 127 28.43 12.70 22.62
CA GLY A 127 28.17 11.91 23.84
C GLY A 127 28.51 12.62 25.14
N ALA A 128 28.95 13.88 25.12
CA ALA A 128 29.31 14.60 26.34
C ALA A 128 28.07 14.85 27.22
N PRO A 129 28.18 14.72 28.56
CA PRO A 129 27.08 15.03 29.47
C PRO A 129 26.75 16.52 29.41
N MET A 130 25.49 16.83 29.17
CA MET A 130 24.99 18.20 29.15
C MET A 130 24.68 18.54 30.60
N GLY A 131 25.53 19.35 31.25
CA GLY A 131 25.43 19.68 32.68
C GLY A 131 24.03 20.15 33.10
N GLU A 132 23.66 19.90 34.37
CA GLU A 132 22.34 20.25 34.95
C GLU A 132 21.90 21.70 34.77
#